data_AF-A0A0J6LDB1-F1
#
_entry.id   AF-A0A0J6LDB1-F1
#
_cell.length_a   1.000
_cell.length_b   1.000
_cell.length_c   1.000
_cell.angle_alpha   90.00
_cell.angle_beta   90.00
_cell.angle_gamma   90.00
#
_symmetry.space_group_name_H-M   'P 1'
#
loop_
_entity.id
_entity.type
_entity.pdbx_description
1 polymer ?
#
loop_
_entity_poly.entity_id
_entity_poly.type
_entity_poly.pdbx_seq_one_letter_code
_entity_poly.pdbx_strand_id
1 'polypeptide(L)'
;MANRFLAYLILALNHAGIELANLPHLAASQALDVQPQRTLHALRQALARENRAITLVLDDYHLAASPEVADILDPLIEQAAPWLRWMVASRTRPHWPLSRWKAKGWVHEVSAMLYLSNFALAFFSLGAWGVWGTWIAELYPTRQRTIGYGWAILAQRVANILAPSVIGMLALLIPETEGKTLE
;
A
#
# COMPACT_ATOMS: atom_id res chain seq x y z
N MET A 1 -18.02 13.05 19.18
CA MET A 1 -16.65 12.47 19.14
C MET A 1 -15.77 13.16 18.10
N ALA A 2 -16.38 13.62 17.00
CA ALA A 2 -15.77 14.37 15.90
C ALA A 2 -14.81 15.50 16.29
N ASN A 3 -15.18 16.42 17.20
CA ASN A 3 -14.31 17.54 17.57
C ASN A 3 -12.99 17.10 18.20
N ARG A 4 -12.99 15.99 18.94
CA ARG A 4 -11.77 15.43 19.52
C ARG A 4 -10.88 14.82 18.44
N PHE A 5 -11.47 14.12 17.47
CA PHE A 5 -10.74 13.60 16.31
C PHE A 5 -10.12 14.74 15.49
N LEU A 6 -10.88 15.79 15.18
CA LEU A 6 -10.39 16.98 14.48
C LEU A 6 -9.30 17.70 15.27
N ALA A 7 -9.45 17.85 16.60
CA ALA A 7 -8.42 18.45 17.43
C ALA A 7 -7.12 17.66 17.36
N TYR A 8 -7.17 16.33 17.49
CA TYR A 8 -5.99 15.48 17.37
C TYR A 8 -5.38 15.52 15.97
N LEU A 9 -6.19 15.54 14.92
CA LEU A 9 -5.72 15.69 13.54
C LEU A 9 -4.97 17.01 13.36
N ILE A 10 -5.56 18.13 13.81
CA ILE A 10 -4.94 19.47 13.73
C ILE A 10 -3.64 19.52 14.53
N LEU A 11 -3.62 18.97 15.74
CA LEU A 11 -2.43 18.93 16.58
C LEU A 11 -1.33 18.07 15.96
N ALA A 12 -1.68 16.92 15.36
CA ALA A 12 -0.73 16.05 14.67
C ALA A 12 -0.13 16.74 13.44
N LEU A 13 -0.95 17.44 12.64
CA LEU A 13 -0.48 18.20 11.48
C LEU A 13 0.41 19.38 11.91
N ASN A 14 0.06 20.08 12.99
CA ASN A 14 0.91 21.12 13.57
C ASN A 14 2.27 20.54 14.03
N HIS A 15 2.26 19.36 14.67
CA HIS A 15 3.48 18.69 15.10
C HIS A 15 4.33 18.20 13.92
N ALA A 16 3.72 17.86 12.79
CA ALA A 16 4.40 17.59 11.52
C ALA A 16 4.97 18.85 10.83
N GLY A 17 4.82 20.01 11.47
CA GLY A 17 5.32 21.30 11.01
C GLY A 17 4.48 21.92 9.90
N ILE A 18 3.18 21.64 9.84
CA ILE A 18 2.26 22.26 8.88
C ILE A 18 1.72 23.57 9.47
N GLU A 19 1.78 24.65 8.69
CA GLU A 19 1.28 25.95 9.14
C GLU A 19 -0.26 26.04 9.06
N LEU A 20 -0.92 25.82 10.20
CA LEU A 20 -2.38 25.78 10.32
C LEU A 20 -3.00 27.06 10.91
N ALA A 21 -2.23 28.16 10.94
CA ALA A 21 -2.63 29.43 11.55
C ALA A 21 -3.14 29.25 13.00
N ASN A 22 -4.35 29.71 13.34
CA ASN A 22 -4.91 29.66 14.70
C ASN A 22 -5.58 28.32 15.05
N LEU A 23 -5.68 27.37 14.10
CA LEU A 23 -6.35 26.08 14.35
C LEU A 23 -5.73 25.26 15.49
N PRO A 24 -4.40 25.18 15.66
CA PRO A 24 -3.79 24.41 16.75
C PRO A 24 -4.14 24.98 18.12
N HIS A 25 -4.23 26.31 18.23
CA HIS A 25 -4.61 26.96 19.49
C HIS A 25 -6.06 26.63 19.86
N LEU A 26 -6.98 26.71 18.89
CA LEU A 26 -8.40 26.34 19.08
C LEU A 26 -8.58 24.85 19.39
N ALA A 27 -7.77 23.98 18.79
CA ALA A 27 -7.76 22.56 19.09
C ALA A 27 -7.26 22.26 20.51
N ALA A 28 -6.19 22.94 20.96
CA ALA A 28 -5.64 22.79 22.30
C ALA A 28 -6.59 23.27 23.39
N SER A 29 -7.33 24.35 23.14
CA SER A 29 -8.35 24.87 24.06
C SER A 29 -9.69 24.15 23.98
N GLN A 30 -9.79 23.07 23.19
CA GLN A 30 -11.05 22.37 22.88
C GLN A 30 -12.18 23.31 22.40
N ALA A 31 -11.83 24.45 21.84
CA ALA A 31 -12.75 25.49 21.39
C ALA A 31 -13.03 25.41 19.88
N LEU A 32 -12.84 24.23 19.28
CA LEU A 32 -13.22 24.01 17.88
C LEU A 32 -14.73 24.23 17.72
N ASP A 33 -15.06 25.03 16.70
CA ASP A 33 -16.40 25.58 16.46
C ASP A 33 -17.47 24.48 16.39
N VAL A 34 -18.72 24.82 16.74
CA VAL A 34 -19.87 23.88 16.68
C VAL A 34 -20.16 23.46 15.23
N GLN A 35 -19.67 24.22 14.25
CA GLN A 35 -19.81 23.94 12.82
C GLN A 35 -18.50 23.38 12.22
N PRO A 36 -18.37 22.04 12.06
CA PRO A 36 -17.15 21.40 11.57
C PRO A 36 -16.75 21.82 10.14
N GLN A 37 -17.68 22.33 9.34
CA GLN A 37 -17.44 22.75 7.96
C GLN A 37 -16.46 23.92 7.85
N ARG A 38 -16.54 24.93 8.74
CA ARG A 38 -15.61 26.07 8.72
C ARG A 38 -14.19 25.63 9.03
N THR A 39 -14.04 24.79 10.05
CA THR A 39 -12.76 24.17 10.43
C THR A 39 -12.20 23.36 9.26
N LEU A 40 -13.05 22.60 8.56
CA LEU A 40 -12.65 21.80 7.41
C LEU A 40 -12.14 22.66 6.25
N HIS A 41 -12.84 23.76 5.93
CA HIS A 41 -12.41 24.69 4.90
C HIS A 41 -11.06 25.35 5.22
N ALA A 42 -10.89 25.81 6.46
CA ALA A 42 -9.63 26.40 6.92
C ALA A 42 -8.47 25.40 6.89
N LEU A 43 -8.72 24.17 7.36
CA LEU A 43 -7.75 23.07 7.33
C LEU A 43 -7.33 22.76 5.89
N ARG A 44 -8.29 22.65 4.98
CA ARG A 44 -8.02 22.36 3.57
C ARG A 44 -7.23 23.48 2.90
N GLN A 45 -7.55 24.73 3.20
CA GLN A 45 -6.81 25.89 2.68
C GLN A 45 -5.37 25.93 3.23
N ALA A 46 -5.17 25.59 4.50
CA ALA A 46 -3.83 25.48 5.08
C ALA A 46 -3.03 24.35 4.41
N LEU A 47 -3.61 23.15 4.29
CA LEU A 47 -3.00 22.03 3.57
C LEU A 47 -2.76 22.32 2.09
N ALA A 48 -3.54 23.20 1.48
CA ALA A 48 -3.38 23.57 0.07
C ALA A 48 -2.23 24.57 -0.17
N ARG A 49 -1.80 25.30 0.87
CA ARG A 49 -0.65 26.20 0.82
C ARG A 49 0.67 25.46 0.98
N GLU A 50 0.62 24.25 1.52
CA GLU A 50 1.79 23.38 1.64
C GLU A 50 2.19 22.84 0.26
N ASN A 51 3.40 23.17 -0.18
CA ASN A 51 3.93 22.71 -1.47
C ASN A 51 4.64 21.34 -1.38
N ARG A 52 4.20 20.47 -0.46
CA ARG A 52 4.83 19.16 -0.21
C ARG A 52 3.79 18.05 -0.20
N ALA A 53 4.23 16.86 -0.59
CA ALA A 53 3.44 15.65 -0.44
C ALA A 53 3.29 15.32 1.05
N ILE A 54 2.06 15.26 1.53
CA ILE A 54 1.73 14.93 2.92
C ILE A 54 1.15 13.54 2.92
N THR A 55 1.69 12.63 3.73
CA THR A 55 1.10 11.31 3.94
C THR A 55 0.50 11.26 5.34
N LEU A 56 -0.82 11.13 5.42
CA LEU A 56 -1.51 10.94 6.69
C LEU A 56 -1.69 9.45 6.94
N VAL A 57 -1.18 8.98 8.08
CA VAL A 57 -1.33 7.60 8.55
C VAL A 57 -2.34 7.59 9.68
N LEU A 58 -3.45 6.87 9.50
CA LEU A 58 -4.44 6.58 10.51
C LEU A 58 -4.26 5.14 10.96
N ASP A 59 -3.65 4.95 12.12
CA ASP A 59 -3.58 3.63 12.75
C ASP A 59 -4.80 3.37 13.63
N ASP A 60 -5.18 2.10 13.75
CA ASP A 60 -6.32 1.64 14.56
C ASP A 60 -7.62 2.46 14.37
N TYR A 61 -7.97 2.82 13.12
CA TYR A 61 -9.12 3.69 12.82
C TYR A 61 -10.46 3.22 13.44
N HIS A 62 -10.64 1.91 13.61
CA HIS A 62 -11.80 1.33 14.27
C HIS A 62 -12.11 1.90 15.67
N LEU A 63 -11.12 2.44 16.41
CA LEU A 63 -11.33 3.07 17.73
C LEU A 63 -11.99 4.46 17.62
N ALA A 64 -11.78 5.15 16.50
CA ALA A 64 -12.34 6.47 16.21
C ALA A 64 -13.49 6.41 15.20
N ALA A 65 -13.85 5.21 14.72
CA ALA A 65 -14.87 5.00 13.71
C ALA A 65 -16.24 5.39 14.26
N SER A 66 -16.75 6.54 13.83
CA SER A 66 -18.13 6.98 14.06
C SER A 66 -18.70 7.63 12.78
N PRO A 67 -20.03 7.67 12.62
CA PRO A 67 -20.67 8.35 11.49
C PRO A 67 -20.21 9.81 11.36
N GLU A 68 -20.11 10.51 12.50
CA GLU A 68 -19.66 11.90 12.57
C GLU A 68 -18.23 12.10 12.02
N VAL A 69 -17.33 11.13 12.25
CA VAL A 69 -15.95 11.17 11.75
C VAL A 69 -15.91 10.84 10.26
N ALA A 70 -16.76 9.91 9.80
CA ALA A 70 -16.91 9.60 8.38
C ALA A 70 -17.41 10.82 7.58
N ASP A 71 -18.41 11.54 8.10
CA ASP A 71 -18.96 12.77 7.48
C ASP A 71 -17.91 13.88 7.32
N ILE A 72 -16.88 13.89 8.18
CA ILE A 72 -15.76 14.84 8.14
C ILE A 72 -14.66 14.35 7.18
N LEU A 73 -14.37 13.05 7.19
CA LEU A 73 -13.30 12.45 6.40
C LEU A 73 -13.67 12.29 4.93
N ASP A 74 -14.92 11.96 4.61
CA ASP A 74 -15.39 11.81 3.22
C ASP A 74 -15.09 13.07 2.36
N PRO A 75 -15.50 14.28 2.75
CA PRO A 75 -15.16 15.49 1.99
C PRO A 75 -13.66 15.80 2.04
N LEU A 76 -12.97 15.46 3.14
CA LEU A 76 -11.54 15.71 3.25
C LEU A 76 -10.73 14.81 2.32
N ILE A 77 -11.13 13.55 2.13
CA ILE A 77 -10.49 12.59 1.24
C ILE A 77 -10.87 12.88 -0.21
N GLU A 78 -12.15 13.12 -0.51
CA GLU A 78 -12.60 13.34 -1.89
C GLU A 78 -12.18 14.68 -2.48
N GLN A 79 -12.07 15.71 -1.64
CA GLN A 79 -11.69 17.05 -2.06
C GLN A 79 -10.26 17.41 -1.66
N ALA A 80 -9.51 16.46 -1.10
CA ALA A 80 -8.09 16.65 -0.85
C ALA A 80 -7.34 16.83 -2.16
N ALA A 81 -6.32 17.69 -2.10
CA ALA A 81 -5.44 17.95 -3.22
C ALA A 81 -4.62 16.69 -3.59
N PRO A 82 -4.12 16.59 -4.84
CA PRO A 82 -3.39 15.42 -5.34
C PRO A 82 -2.15 15.02 -4.51
N TRP A 83 -1.65 15.93 -3.69
CA TRP A 83 -0.47 15.74 -2.84
C TRP A 83 -0.75 15.11 -1.47
N LEU A 84 -2.02 14.95 -1.07
CA LEU A 84 -2.36 14.33 0.21
C LEU A 84 -2.62 12.82 0.01
N ARG A 85 -1.71 12.01 0.54
CA ARG A 85 -1.83 10.54 0.53
C ARG A 85 -2.40 10.06 1.87
N TRP A 86 -3.28 9.08 1.80
CA TRP A 86 -3.91 8.47 2.97
C TRP A 86 -3.46 7.02 3.11
N MET A 87 -3.03 6.64 4.31
CA MET A 87 -2.80 5.26 4.72
C MET A 87 -3.65 5.00 5.95
N VAL A 88 -4.47 3.96 5.90
CA VAL A 88 -5.46 3.69 6.94
C VAL A 88 -5.36 2.22 7.33
N ALA A 89 -4.99 1.98 8.58
CA ALA A 89 -5.01 0.68 9.19
C ALA A 89 -6.26 0.58 10.08
N SER A 90 -7.04 -0.48 9.87
CA SER A 90 -8.25 -0.73 10.64
C SER A 90 -8.48 -2.23 10.76
N ARG A 91 -8.97 -2.66 11.92
CA ARG A 91 -9.38 -4.06 12.16
C ARG A 91 -10.78 -4.36 11.63
N THR A 92 -11.59 -3.33 11.44
CA THR A 92 -12.95 -3.43 10.90
C THR A 92 -13.05 -2.63 9.60
N ARG A 93 -13.97 -3.01 8.72
CA ARG A 93 -14.24 -2.23 7.50
C ARG A 93 -14.77 -0.86 7.87
N PRO A 94 -14.11 0.24 7.47
CA PRO A 94 -14.64 1.58 7.70
C PRO A 94 -15.90 1.80 6.88
N HIS A 95 -16.83 2.59 7.40
CA HIS A 95 -18.12 2.91 6.76
C HIS A 95 -18.01 3.90 5.59
N TRP A 96 -16.83 4.06 5.01
CA TRP A 96 -16.58 4.95 3.87
C TRP A 96 -17.17 4.37 2.58
N PRO A 97 -17.41 5.20 1.55
CA PRO A 97 -17.82 4.75 0.23
C PRO A 97 -16.66 4.08 -0.55
N LEU A 98 -16.03 3.05 0.04
CA LEU A 98 -14.87 2.34 -0.50
C LEU A 98 -15.12 1.77 -1.90
N SER A 99 -16.34 1.30 -2.19
CA SER A 99 -16.71 0.80 -3.52
C SER A 99 -16.59 1.90 -4.58
N ARG A 100 -16.98 3.13 -4.25
CA ARG A 100 -16.86 4.30 -5.14
C ARG A 100 -15.39 4.65 -5.37
N TRP A 101 -14.58 4.66 -4.33
CA TRP A 101 -13.16 5.01 -4.44
C TRP A 101 -12.34 3.92 -5.14
N LYS A 102 -12.71 2.65 -4.97
CA LYS A 102 -12.15 1.53 -5.75
C LYS A 102 -12.47 1.65 -7.23
N ALA A 103 -13.71 1.99 -7.59
CA ALA A 103 -14.09 2.21 -8.99
C ALA A 103 -13.31 3.38 -9.64
N LYS A 104 -12.91 4.39 -8.85
CA LYS A 104 -12.02 5.49 -9.29
C LYS A 104 -10.53 5.12 -9.36
N GLY A 105 -10.15 3.92 -8.92
CA GLY A 105 -8.74 3.50 -8.82
C GLY A 105 -7.94 4.17 -7.71
N TRP A 106 -8.61 4.81 -6.73
CA TRP A 106 -7.95 5.57 -5.65
C TRP A 106 -7.57 4.71 -4.44
N VAL A 107 -8.16 3.52 -4.31
CA VAL A 107 -7.98 2.65 -3.14
C VAL A 107 -7.24 1.40 -3.51
N HIS A 108 -6.16 1.15 -2.77
CA HIS A 108 -5.48 -0.12 -2.76
C HIS A 108 -5.72 -0.80 -1.41
N GLU A 109 -6.53 -1.86 -1.39
CA GLU A 109 -6.77 -2.66 -0.18
C GLU A 109 -5.74 -3.77 -0.11
N VAL A 110 -4.98 -3.79 0.98
CA VAL A 110 -4.04 -4.86 1.25
C VAL A 110 -4.66 -5.80 2.29
N SER A 111 -5.03 -7.00 1.86
CA SER A 111 -5.64 -7.98 2.77
C SER A 111 -4.58 -8.85 3.43
N ALA A 112 -4.86 -9.30 4.66
CA ALA A 112 -4.02 -10.29 5.34
C ALA A 112 -3.90 -11.60 4.55
N MET A 113 -4.94 -11.96 3.79
CA MET A 113 -4.94 -13.16 2.96
C MET A 113 -3.95 -13.08 1.80
N LEU A 114 -3.72 -11.89 1.23
CA LEU A 114 -2.69 -11.68 0.20
C LEU A 114 -1.29 -11.91 0.77
N TYR A 115 -1.03 -11.43 1.99
CA TYR A 115 0.25 -11.69 2.66
C TYR A 115 0.42 -13.16 3.02
N LEU A 116 -0.64 -13.81 3.52
CA LEU A 116 -0.61 -15.23 3.86
C LEU A 116 -0.38 -16.10 2.62
N SER A 117 -1.06 -15.80 1.51
CA SER A 117 -0.89 -16.54 0.26
C SER A 117 0.49 -16.29 -0.36
N ASN A 118 0.99 -15.06 -0.33
CA ASN A 118 2.35 -14.74 -0.76
C ASN A 118 3.41 -15.45 0.10
N PHE A 119 3.21 -15.46 1.42
CA PHE A 119 4.05 -16.20 2.35
C PHE A 119 4.01 -17.70 2.06
N ALA A 120 2.83 -18.29 1.91
CA ALA A 120 2.67 -19.71 1.60
C ALA A 120 3.33 -20.06 0.28
N LEU A 121 3.09 -19.28 -0.77
CA LEU A 121 3.72 -19.46 -2.09
C LEU A 121 5.25 -19.42 -1.98
N ALA A 122 5.80 -18.42 -1.29
CA ALA A 122 7.24 -18.30 -1.09
C ALA A 122 7.78 -19.48 -0.27
N PHE A 123 7.11 -19.86 0.82
CA PHE A 123 7.50 -20.96 1.69
C PHE A 123 7.48 -22.31 0.95
N PHE A 124 6.41 -22.65 0.25
CA PHE A 124 6.30 -23.93 -0.46
C PHE A 124 7.20 -23.96 -1.70
N SER A 125 7.29 -22.86 -2.46
CA SER A 125 8.15 -22.80 -3.63
C SER A 125 9.62 -22.91 -3.23
N LEU A 126 10.11 -22.06 -2.32
CA LEU A 126 11.51 -22.08 -1.89
C LEU A 126 11.83 -23.29 -1.00
N GLY A 127 10.89 -23.73 -0.16
CA GLY A 127 11.03 -24.90 0.70
C GLY A 127 11.12 -26.20 -0.09
N ALA A 128 10.34 -26.36 -1.16
CA ALA A 128 10.46 -27.50 -2.07
C ALA A 128 11.85 -27.55 -2.73
N TRP A 129 12.41 -26.40 -3.13
CA TRP A 129 13.79 -26.31 -3.61
C TRP A 129 14.81 -26.68 -2.53
N GLY A 130 14.57 -26.31 -1.28
CA GLY A 130 15.41 -26.69 -0.14
C GLY A 130 15.45 -28.20 0.09
N VAL A 131 14.29 -28.86 0.13
CA VAL A 131 14.15 -30.32 0.31
C VAL A 131 14.74 -31.09 -0.87
N TRP A 132 14.47 -30.64 -2.09
CA TRP A 132 15.08 -31.20 -3.30
C TRP A 132 16.61 -31.11 -3.24
N GLY A 133 17.14 -29.97 -2.78
CA GLY A 133 18.57 -29.77 -2.61
C GLY A 133 19.22 -30.69 -1.59
N THR A 134 18.57 -30.92 -0.44
CA THR A 134 19.05 -31.87 0.57
C THR A 134 19.00 -33.31 0.07
N TRP A 135 17.90 -33.69 -0.59
CA TRP A 135 17.72 -35.05 -1.13
C TRP A 135 18.71 -35.35 -2.27
N ILE A 136 18.93 -34.42 -3.20
CA ILE A 136 19.97 -34.58 -4.23
C ILE A 136 21.35 -34.67 -3.60
N ALA A 137 21.66 -33.86 -2.59
CA ALA A 137 22.94 -33.97 -1.92
C ALA A 137 23.15 -35.40 -1.36
N GLU A 138 22.14 -36.02 -0.76
CA GLU A 138 22.18 -37.41 -0.26
C GLU A 138 22.45 -38.48 -1.32
N LEU A 139 22.09 -38.25 -2.58
CA LEU A 139 22.32 -39.22 -3.67
C LEU A 139 23.79 -39.30 -4.13
N TYR A 140 24.64 -38.32 -3.80
CA TYR A 140 26.03 -38.29 -4.26
C TYR A 140 27.05 -38.75 -3.18
N PRO A 141 28.06 -39.56 -3.55
CA PRO A 141 29.17 -39.90 -2.67
C PRO A 141 29.86 -38.64 -2.11
N THR A 142 30.31 -38.69 -0.86
CA THR A 142 30.86 -37.54 -0.11
C THR A 142 31.96 -36.77 -0.82
N ARG A 143 32.76 -37.44 -1.67
CA ARG A 143 33.83 -36.80 -2.47
C ARG A 143 33.35 -35.99 -3.68
N GLN A 144 32.13 -36.24 -4.18
CA GLN A 144 31.60 -35.58 -5.40
C GLN A 144 30.44 -34.62 -5.11
N ARG A 145 29.92 -34.63 -3.88
CA ARG A 145 28.75 -33.89 -3.40
C ARG A 145 28.78 -32.40 -3.73
N THR A 146 29.91 -31.73 -3.50
CA THR A 146 30.02 -30.27 -3.68
C THR A 146 30.26 -29.87 -5.14
N ILE A 147 31.00 -30.70 -5.89
CA ILE A 147 31.45 -30.35 -7.24
C ILE A 147 30.30 -30.54 -8.24
N GLY A 148 29.64 -31.71 -8.25
CA GLY A 148 28.55 -31.96 -9.20
C GLY A 148 27.30 -31.12 -8.92
N TYR A 149 26.91 -31.02 -7.65
CA TYR A 149 25.73 -30.25 -7.24
C TYR A 149 25.92 -28.75 -7.41
N GLY A 150 27.12 -28.23 -7.08
CA GLY A 150 27.45 -26.81 -7.27
C GLY A 150 27.34 -26.38 -8.73
N TRP A 151 27.85 -27.18 -9.66
CA TRP A 151 27.75 -26.92 -11.10
C TRP A 151 26.31 -26.99 -11.62
N ALA A 152 25.52 -27.95 -11.18
CA ALA A 152 24.11 -28.06 -11.57
C ALA A 152 23.28 -26.86 -11.09
N ILE A 153 23.46 -26.44 -9.83
CA ILE A 153 22.79 -25.26 -9.27
C ILE A 153 23.26 -23.98 -9.97
N LEU A 154 24.57 -23.84 -10.24
CA LEU A 154 25.11 -22.70 -10.98
C LEU A 154 24.49 -22.61 -12.38
N ALA A 155 24.49 -23.72 -13.14
CA ALA A 155 23.90 -23.77 -14.47
C ALA A 155 22.41 -23.41 -14.46
N GLN A 156 21.65 -23.94 -13.50
CA GLN A 156 20.23 -23.62 -13.35
C GLN A 156 19.99 -22.13 -13.02
N ARG A 157 20.81 -21.54 -12.15
CA ARG A 157 20.69 -20.11 -11.79
C ARG A 157 21.02 -19.21 -12.97
N VAL A 158 22.08 -19.53 -13.73
CA VAL A 158 22.43 -18.82 -14.97
C VAL A 158 21.29 -18.95 -16.00
N ALA A 159 20.73 -20.15 -16.19
CA ALA A 159 19.59 -20.35 -17.07
C ALA A 159 18.37 -19.49 -16.67
N ASN A 160 18.04 -19.45 -15.38
CA ASN A 160 16.92 -18.64 -14.87
C ASN A 160 17.16 -17.11 -14.99
N ILE A 161 18.42 -16.65 -14.91
CA ILE A 161 18.77 -15.24 -15.13
C ILE A 161 18.56 -14.86 -16.60
N LEU A 162 18.94 -15.75 -17.52
CA LEU A 162 18.85 -15.50 -18.97
C LEU A 162 17.44 -15.69 -19.53
N ALA A 163 16.63 -16.56 -18.91
CA ALA A 163 15.32 -16.95 -19.43
C ALA A 163 14.37 -15.76 -19.73
N PRO A 164 14.18 -14.76 -18.84
CA PRO A 164 13.31 -13.61 -19.15
C PRO A 164 13.78 -12.80 -20.35
N SER A 165 15.10 -12.61 -20.50
CA SER A 165 15.68 -11.86 -21.62
C SER A 165 15.52 -12.60 -22.94
N VAL A 166 15.72 -13.92 -22.94
CA VAL A 166 15.53 -14.76 -24.14
C VAL A 166 14.05 -14.80 -24.54
N ILE A 167 13.13 -14.96 -23.57
CA ILE A 167 11.68 -14.92 -23.83
C ILE A 167 11.27 -13.55 -24.39
N GLY A 168 11.77 -12.46 -23.82
CA GLY A 168 11.51 -11.11 -24.33
C GLY A 168 12.01 -10.90 -25.76
N MET A 169 13.20 -11.42 -26.09
CA MET A 169 13.75 -11.36 -27.45
C MET A 169 12.95 -12.21 -28.44
N LEU A 170 12.53 -13.41 -28.04
CA LEU A 170 11.69 -14.28 -28.86
C LEU A 170 10.30 -13.68 -29.11
N ALA A 171 9.69 -13.07 -28.09
CA ALA A 171 8.41 -12.37 -28.23
C ALA A 171 8.48 -11.20 -29.22
N LEU A 172 9.63 -10.53 -29.31
CA LEU A 172 9.87 -9.44 -30.25
C LEU A 172 10.14 -9.94 -31.68
N LEU A 173 10.58 -11.19 -31.83
CA LEU A 173 10.86 -11.83 -33.12
C LEU A 173 9.62 -12.49 -33.74
N ILE A 174 8.60 -12.80 -32.95
CA ILE A 174 7.32 -13.33 -33.45
C ILE A 174 6.59 -12.18 -34.15
N PRO A 175 6.40 -12.23 -35.50
CA PRO A 175 5.56 -11.26 -36.18
C PRO A 175 4.14 -11.40 -35.65
N GLU A 176 3.46 -10.30 -35.35
CA GLU A 176 2.02 -10.31 -35.08
C GLU A 176 1.30 -10.91 -36.29
N THR A 177 1.01 -12.21 -36.27
CA THR A 177 0.09 -12.79 -37.24
C THR A 177 -1.31 -12.29 -36.88
N GLU A 178 -1.73 -11.32 -37.68
CA GLU A 178 -3.03 -10.66 -37.74
C GLU A 178 -4.21 -11.40 -37.09
N GLY A 179 -4.75 -10.76 -36.05
CA GLY A 179 -6.12 -10.97 -35.56
C GLY A 179 -6.98 -9.70 -35.71
N LYS A 180 -6.74 -8.91 -36.76
CA LYS A 180 -7.59 -7.78 -37.17
C LYS A 180 -8.33 -8.12 -38.47
N THR A 181 -9.33 -8.99 -38.35
CA THR A 181 -10.51 -9.16 -39.23
C THR A 181 -11.42 -10.09 -38.42
N LEU A 182 -12.65 -9.79 -38.04
CA LEU A 182 -13.77 -9.09 -38.71
C LEU A 182 -14.59 -8.42 -37.58
N GLU A 183 -15.12 -7.19 -37.74
CA GLU A 183 -16.48 -6.95 -38.27
C GLU A 183 -17.54 -8.00 -37.88
#